data_AF-A0A524K9C6-F1
#
_entry.id   AF-A0A524K9C6-F1
#
_cell.length_a   1.000
_cell.length_b   1.000
_cell.length_c   1.000
_cell.angle_alpha   90.00
_cell.angle_beta   90.00
_cell.angle_gamma   90.00
#
_symmetry.space_group_name_H-M   'P 1'
#
loop_
_entity.id
_entity.type
_entity.pdbx_description
1 polymer ?
#
loop_
_entity_poly.entity_id
_entity_poly.type
_entity_poly.pdbx_seq_one_letter_code
_entity_poly.pdbx_strand_id
1 'polypeptide(L)'
;SYMGPEHSWPVYRYGTIGRAKEHLERTAPILTGVLKDLGGKAFVSINKAVVTRASAVIPIIPLYVAALFKTMKGMGLHEDCVDQIIRLYRDRLLAVGAIPVDEEGRIRLDDWELRYEVQEETTMRMREAREGKLNESTDMDGFRRDFMQAHGFDVPGVDYNADVSYL
;
A
#
# COMPACT_ATOMS: atom_id res chain seq x y z
N SER A 1 6.96 5.11 0.36
CA SER A 1 5.99 6.22 0.42
C SER A 1 4.64 5.72 -0.09
N TYR A 2 3.59 6.54 0.00
CA TYR A 2 2.22 6.22 -0.45
C TYR A 2 1.59 7.50 -1.01
N MET A 3 0.83 7.42 -2.09
CA MET A 3 0.12 8.58 -2.64
C MET A 3 -1.39 8.43 -2.47
N GLY A 4 -1.91 7.26 -2.82
CA GLY A 4 -3.34 6.95 -2.76
C GLY A 4 -4.16 7.71 -3.78
N PRO A 5 -5.47 7.43 -3.83
CA PRO A 5 -6.40 8.04 -4.76
C PRO A 5 -6.70 9.50 -4.41
N GLU A 6 -7.25 10.25 -5.36
CA GLU A 6 -7.52 11.70 -5.23
C GLU A 6 -8.32 12.07 -3.98
N HIS A 7 -9.33 11.28 -3.62
CA HIS A 7 -10.14 11.53 -2.43
C HIS A 7 -9.36 11.45 -1.11
N SER A 8 -8.17 10.81 -1.11
CA SER A 8 -7.28 10.70 0.03
C SER A 8 -6.23 11.82 0.10
N TRP A 9 -6.06 12.59 -0.99
CA TRP A 9 -5.04 13.63 -1.11
C TRP A 9 -5.08 14.72 -0.03
N PRO A 10 -6.25 15.20 0.45
CA PRO A 10 -6.29 16.20 1.52
C PRO A 10 -5.51 15.78 2.77
N VAL A 11 -5.48 14.47 3.08
CA VAL A 11 -4.67 13.92 4.18
C VAL A 11 -3.28 13.55 3.67
N TYR A 12 -3.18 12.74 2.61
CA TYR A 12 -1.94 12.05 2.26
C TYR A 12 -0.96 12.81 1.37
N ARG A 13 -1.43 13.84 0.64
CA ARG A 13 -0.61 14.63 -0.29
C ARG A 13 -0.53 16.09 0.11
N TYR A 14 -1.63 16.68 0.56
CA TYR A 14 -1.71 18.11 0.91
C TYR A 14 -1.68 18.37 2.42
N GLY A 15 -1.86 17.33 3.24
CA GLY A 15 -1.73 17.40 4.69
C GLY A 15 -0.27 17.42 5.18
N THR A 16 -0.10 17.36 6.50
CA THR A 16 1.22 17.38 7.16
C THR A 16 2.10 16.19 6.73
N ILE A 17 1.53 14.99 6.61
CA ILE A 17 2.25 13.82 6.10
C ILE A 17 2.64 13.98 4.63
N GLY A 18 1.84 14.73 3.85
CA GLY A 18 2.15 15.08 2.47
C GLY A 18 3.41 15.93 2.36
N ARG A 19 3.57 16.93 3.23
CA ARG A 19 4.80 17.73 3.33
C ARG A 19 6.03 16.90 3.69
N ALA A 20 5.88 15.95 4.61
CA ALA A 20 6.95 15.02 4.94
C ALA A 20 7.35 14.13 3.76
N LYS A 21 6.38 13.65 2.96
CA LYS A 21 6.63 12.88 1.74
C LYS A 21 7.28 13.72 0.64
N GLU A 22 6.85 14.96 0.46
CA GLU A 22 7.49 15.90 -0.46
C GLU A 22 8.98 16.09 -0.11
N HIS A 23 9.29 16.26 1.19
CA HIS A 23 10.67 16.32 1.66
C HIS A 23 11.45 15.02 1.38
N LEU A 24 10.84 13.85 1.64
CA LEU A 24 11.42 12.54 1.33
C LEU A 24 11.73 12.40 -0.17
N GLU A 25 10.78 12.75 -1.03
CA GLU A 25 10.91 12.74 -2.49
C GLU A 25 12.05 13.64 -2.96
N ARG A 26 12.18 14.85 -2.39
CA ARG A 26 13.28 15.78 -2.69
C ARG A 26 14.65 15.32 -2.17
N THR A 27 14.67 14.44 -1.17
CA THR A 27 15.92 13.94 -0.57
C THR A 27 16.55 12.81 -1.42
N ALA A 28 15.74 12.04 -2.15
CA ALA A 28 16.23 10.95 -3.01
C ALA A 28 17.29 11.36 -4.06
N PRO A 29 17.14 12.46 -4.83
CA PRO A 29 18.19 12.91 -5.74
C PRO A 29 19.46 13.40 -5.01
N ILE A 30 19.33 13.97 -3.80
CA ILE A 30 20.48 14.36 -2.98
C ILE A 30 21.29 13.13 -2.57
N LEU A 31 20.61 12.08 -2.08
CA LEU A 31 21.25 10.81 -1.73
C LEU A 31 21.86 10.12 -2.95
N THR A 32 21.23 10.23 -4.12
CA THR A 32 21.81 9.76 -5.38
C THR A 32 23.12 10.49 -5.69
N GLY A 33 23.20 11.79 -5.43
CA GLY A 33 24.45 12.56 -5.55
C GLY A 33 25.55 12.06 -4.61
N VAL A 34 25.19 11.74 -3.35
CA VAL A 34 26.13 11.19 -2.35
C VAL A 34 26.65 9.80 -2.76
N LEU A 35 25.79 8.96 -3.35
CA LEU A 35 26.13 7.59 -3.74
C LEU A 35 26.82 7.49 -5.11
N LYS A 36 26.98 8.62 -5.82
CA LYS A 36 27.44 8.66 -7.21
C LYS A 36 28.78 7.97 -7.41
N ASP A 37 29.74 8.19 -6.50
CA ASP A 37 31.11 7.64 -6.62
C ASP A 37 31.14 6.12 -6.42
N LEU A 38 30.09 5.55 -5.81
CA LEU A 38 29.90 4.10 -5.65
C LEU A 38 29.05 3.50 -6.80
N GLY A 39 28.65 4.30 -7.78
CA GLY A 39 27.70 3.91 -8.82
C GLY A 39 26.28 3.65 -8.28
N GLY A 40 25.98 4.08 -7.05
CA GLY A 40 24.70 3.86 -6.40
C GLY A 40 23.63 4.88 -6.81
N LYS A 41 22.36 4.52 -6.59
CA LYS A 41 21.20 5.40 -6.75
C LYS A 41 20.23 5.22 -5.60
N ALA A 42 19.53 6.29 -5.23
CA ALA A 42 18.49 6.27 -4.22
C ALA A 42 17.13 6.58 -4.86
N PHE A 43 16.10 5.84 -4.46
CA PHE A 43 14.75 5.96 -5.00
C PHE A 43 13.72 6.04 -3.88
N VAL A 44 12.63 6.74 -4.13
CA VAL A 44 11.40 6.56 -3.36
C VAL A 44 10.51 5.57 -4.11
N SER A 45 10.09 4.50 -3.44
CA SER A 45 9.02 3.63 -3.92
C SER A 45 7.67 4.13 -3.41
N ILE A 46 6.72 4.35 -4.31
CA ILE A 46 5.32 4.64 -4.02
C ILE A 46 4.59 3.30 -4.04
N ASN A 47 4.18 2.86 -2.86
CA ASN A 47 3.59 1.55 -2.68
C ASN A 47 2.07 1.64 -2.64
N LYS A 48 1.42 0.51 -2.90
CA LYS A 48 -0.03 0.32 -2.80
C LYS A 48 -0.50 0.31 -1.34
N ALA A 49 -1.77 0.65 -1.12
CA ALA A 49 -2.46 0.54 0.14
C ALA A 49 -2.55 -0.92 0.64
N VAL A 50 -2.17 -1.10 1.90
CA VAL A 50 -2.21 -2.37 2.65
C VAL A 50 -2.56 -2.13 4.11
N VAL A 51 -3.00 -3.18 4.80
CA VAL A 51 -3.27 -3.13 6.23
C VAL A 51 -1.97 -3.15 7.01
N THR A 52 -1.78 -2.13 7.85
CA THR A 52 -0.67 -2.01 8.79
C THR A 52 -1.22 -1.43 10.09
N ARG A 53 -0.46 -1.55 11.19
CA ARG A 53 -0.84 -0.93 12.46
C ARG A 53 -1.07 0.58 12.33
N ALA A 54 -0.26 1.25 11.50
CA ALA A 54 -0.37 2.69 11.27
C ALA A 54 -1.55 3.06 10.35
N SER A 55 -1.78 2.31 9.26
CA SER A 55 -2.84 2.64 8.30
C SER A 55 -4.25 2.35 8.83
N ALA A 56 -4.39 1.38 9.74
CA ALA A 56 -5.69 0.99 10.30
C ALA A 56 -6.36 2.07 11.16
N VAL A 57 -5.59 3.03 11.69
CA VAL A 57 -6.11 4.09 12.57
C VAL A 57 -6.34 5.42 11.84
N ILE A 58 -6.02 5.51 10.54
CA ILE A 58 -6.22 6.73 9.76
C ILE A 58 -7.70 6.78 9.32
N PRO A 59 -8.46 7.84 9.62
CA PRO A 59 -9.86 7.93 9.22
C PRO A 59 -10.07 7.69 7.72
N ILE A 60 -11.21 7.06 7.36
CA ILE A 60 -11.63 6.73 5.99
C ILE A 60 -10.83 5.60 5.32
N ILE A 61 -9.58 5.36 5.71
CA ILE A 61 -8.70 4.37 5.08
C ILE A 61 -9.17 2.93 5.21
N PRO A 62 -9.71 2.47 6.36
CA PRO A 62 -10.24 1.11 6.46
C PRO A 62 -11.30 0.80 5.40
N LEU A 63 -12.23 1.73 5.15
CA LEU A 63 -13.27 1.55 4.14
C LEU A 63 -12.68 1.51 2.72
N TYR A 64 -11.75 2.41 2.42
CA TYR A 64 -11.07 2.42 1.12
C TYR A 64 -10.32 1.11 0.87
N VAL A 65 -9.51 0.67 1.83
CA VAL A 65 -8.70 -0.56 1.71
C VAL A 65 -9.58 -1.79 1.59
N ALA A 66 -10.66 -1.89 2.37
CA ALA A 66 -11.59 -3.01 2.26
C ALA A 66 -12.29 -3.06 0.88
N ALA A 67 -12.70 -1.91 0.34
CA ALA A 67 -13.27 -1.84 -1.02
C ALA A 67 -12.23 -2.18 -2.09
N LEU A 68 -11.02 -1.60 -1.98
CA LEU A 68 -9.91 -1.83 -2.91
C LEU A 68 -9.52 -3.30 -2.96
N PHE A 69 -9.45 -3.97 -1.80
CA PHE A 69 -9.12 -5.40 -1.74
C PHE A 69 -10.16 -6.24 -2.46
N LYS A 70 -11.46 -5.96 -2.28
CA LYS A 70 -12.53 -6.65 -2.99
C LYS A 70 -12.39 -6.48 -4.51
N THR A 71 -12.15 -5.25 -4.97
CA THR A 71 -11.90 -4.94 -6.39
C THR A 71 -10.70 -5.70 -6.93
N MET A 72 -9.52 -5.50 -6.32
CA MET A 72 -8.26 -6.04 -6.84
C MET A 72 -8.23 -7.56 -6.76
N LYS A 73 -8.82 -8.19 -5.73
CA LYS A 73 -8.95 -9.66 -5.67
C LYS A 73 -9.85 -10.19 -6.79
N GLY A 74 -10.98 -9.52 -7.07
CA GLY A 74 -11.85 -9.88 -8.19
C GLY A 74 -11.18 -9.78 -9.56
N MET A 75 -10.17 -8.91 -9.69
CA MET A 75 -9.39 -8.71 -10.91
C MET A 75 -8.06 -9.47 -10.94
N GLY A 76 -7.72 -10.23 -9.89
CA GLY A 76 -6.43 -10.94 -9.79
C GLY A 76 -5.20 -10.01 -9.65
N LEU A 77 -5.37 -8.81 -9.12
CA LEU A 77 -4.33 -7.78 -8.96
C LEU A 77 -3.92 -7.54 -7.50
N HIS A 78 -4.55 -8.21 -6.52
CA HIS A 78 -4.28 -7.97 -5.10
C HIS A 78 -2.87 -8.44 -4.71
N GLU A 79 -2.21 -7.64 -3.89
CA GLU A 79 -0.87 -7.89 -3.35
C GLU A 79 -0.82 -7.46 -1.88
N ASP A 80 -0.24 -8.30 -1.03
CA ASP A 80 0.08 -7.98 0.35
C ASP A 80 1.47 -7.33 0.47
N CYS A 81 1.91 -7.05 1.71
CA CYS A 81 3.20 -6.41 1.97
C CYS A 81 4.37 -7.18 1.33
N VAL A 82 4.38 -8.50 1.48
CA VAL A 82 5.47 -9.36 0.97
C VAL A 82 5.46 -9.37 -0.56
N ASP A 83 4.29 -9.50 -1.19
CA ASP A 83 4.16 -9.51 -2.65
C ASP A 83 4.67 -8.22 -3.28
N GLN A 84 4.32 -7.07 -2.70
CA GLN A 84 4.81 -5.77 -3.17
C GLN A 84 6.34 -5.66 -3.10
N ILE A 85 6.96 -6.15 -2.03
CA ILE A 85 8.42 -6.12 -1.90
C ILE A 85 9.07 -7.13 -2.85
N ILE A 86 8.49 -8.31 -3.03
CA ILE A 86 8.97 -9.27 -4.04
C ILE A 86 8.91 -8.63 -5.43
N ARG A 87 7.80 -7.97 -5.80
CA ARG A 87 7.66 -7.26 -7.07
C ARG A 87 8.63 -6.09 -7.21
N LEU A 88 8.89 -5.34 -6.14
CA LEU A 88 9.90 -4.29 -6.12
C LEU A 88 11.28 -4.81 -6.54
N TYR A 89 11.71 -5.92 -5.95
CA TYR A 89 13.02 -6.47 -6.26
C TYR A 89 13.03 -7.15 -7.62
N ARG A 90 12.08 -8.06 -7.88
CA ARG A 90 12.01 -8.88 -9.10
C ARG A 90 11.83 -8.03 -10.36
N ASP A 91 10.88 -7.09 -10.34
CA ASP A 91 10.42 -6.39 -11.55
C ASP A 91 10.93 -4.95 -11.64
N ARG A 92 11.67 -4.47 -10.64
CA ARG A 92 12.25 -3.12 -10.64
C ARG A 92 13.75 -3.17 -10.35
N LEU A 93 14.14 -3.36 -9.09
CA LEU A 93 15.52 -3.13 -8.64
C LEU A 93 16.54 -4.13 -9.22
N LEU A 94 16.13 -5.38 -9.42
CA LEU A 94 16.98 -6.46 -9.95
C LEU A 94 16.58 -6.88 -11.37
N ALA A 95 15.63 -6.17 -11.99
CA ALA A 95 15.24 -6.42 -13.37
C ALA A 95 16.38 -6.00 -14.33
N VAL A 96 16.46 -6.68 -15.48
CA VAL A 96 17.43 -6.32 -16.52
C VAL A 96 17.00 -5.01 -17.18
N GLY A 97 17.92 -4.05 -17.24
CA GLY A 97 17.72 -2.77 -17.92
C GLY A 97 17.59 -1.60 -16.96
N ALA A 98 16.95 -0.52 -17.42
CA ALA A 98 16.73 0.66 -16.60
C ALA A 98 15.59 0.42 -15.60
N ILE A 99 15.79 0.84 -14.35
CA ILE A 99 14.74 0.81 -13.32
C ILE A 99 13.62 1.76 -13.78
N PRO A 100 12.38 1.28 -14.00
CA PRO A 100 11.29 2.12 -14.45
C PRO A 100 10.83 3.03 -13.30
N VAL A 101 10.74 4.32 -13.60
CA VAL A 101 10.35 5.38 -12.67
C VAL A 101 9.35 6.32 -13.34
N ASP A 102 8.58 7.04 -12.54
CA ASP A 102 7.73 8.14 -13.05
C ASP A 102 8.54 9.40 -13.36
N GLU A 103 7.85 10.46 -13.79
CA GLU A 103 8.45 11.74 -14.19
C GLU A 103 9.26 12.40 -13.06
N GLU A 104 8.89 12.15 -11.80
CA GLU A 104 9.61 12.63 -10.62
C GLU A 104 10.69 11.66 -10.11
N GLY A 105 10.99 10.59 -10.85
CA GLY A 105 12.05 9.64 -10.53
C GLY A 105 11.69 8.64 -9.42
N ARG A 106 10.41 8.39 -9.18
CA ARG A 106 9.91 7.47 -8.14
C ARG A 106 9.54 6.12 -8.76
N ILE A 107 9.80 5.03 -8.03
CA ILE A 107 9.34 3.70 -8.43
C ILE A 107 7.86 3.58 -8.08
N ARG A 108 7.05 3.08 -9.01
CA ARG A 108 5.59 2.91 -8.84
C ARG A 108 5.23 1.44 -8.67
N LEU A 109 4.74 1.11 -7.48
CA LEU A 109 4.08 -0.16 -7.14
C LEU A 109 2.59 0.01 -6.85
N ASP A 110 2.12 1.25 -6.74
CA ASP A 110 0.71 1.62 -6.77
C ASP A 110 0.13 1.63 -8.20
N ASP A 111 0.92 1.24 -9.21
CA ASP A 111 0.57 1.20 -10.62
C ASP A 111 -0.66 0.32 -10.93
N TRP A 112 -0.88 -0.75 -10.17
CA TRP A 112 -2.08 -1.58 -10.31
C TRP A 112 -3.27 -1.03 -9.54
N GLU A 113 -3.04 -0.45 -8.36
CA GLU A 113 -4.07 0.20 -7.57
C GLU A 113 -4.66 1.40 -8.32
N LEU A 114 -3.82 2.21 -8.95
CA LEU A 114 -4.22 3.47 -9.59
C LEU A 114 -4.72 3.32 -11.04
N ARG A 115 -4.93 2.09 -11.53
CA ARG A 115 -5.59 1.90 -12.83
C ARG A 115 -7.00 2.46 -12.78
N TYR A 116 -7.44 3.05 -13.90
CA TYR A 116 -8.75 3.71 -13.99
C TYR A 116 -9.88 2.77 -13.58
N GLU A 117 -9.90 1.56 -14.14
CA GLU A 117 -10.92 0.55 -13.87
C GLU A 117 -10.92 0.06 -12.42
N VAL A 118 -9.75 0.02 -11.77
CA VAL A 118 -9.63 -0.37 -10.35
C VAL A 118 -10.18 0.75 -9.46
N GLN A 119 -9.87 2.01 -9.77
CA GLN A 119 -10.35 3.15 -8.99
C GLN A 119 -11.84 3.41 -9.18
N GLU A 120 -12.36 3.22 -10.39
CA GLU A 120 -13.78 3.34 -10.70
C GLU A 120 -14.60 2.30 -9.91
N GLU A 121 -14.25 1.02 -10.03
CA GLU A 121 -14.92 -0.08 -9.31
C GLU A 121 -14.80 0.09 -7.79
N THR A 122 -13.63 0.48 -7.29
CA THR A 122 -13.42 0.75 -5.85
C THR A 122 -14.29 1.90 -5.36
N THR A 123 -14.43 2.97 -6.15
CA THR A 123 -15.30 4.10 -5.82
C THR A 123 -16.77 3.68 -5.79
N MET A 124 -17.22 2.88 -6.75
CA MET A 124 -18.58 2.32 -6.77
C MET A 124 -18.84 1.49 -5.51
N ARG A 125 -17.94 0.57 -5.16
CA ARG A 125 -18.04 -0.27 -3.95
C ARG A 125 -18.11 0.54 -2.66
N MET A 126 -17.33 1.62 -2.57
CA MET A 126 -17.40 2.54 -1.43
C MET A 126 -18.75 3.26 -1.32
N ARG A 127 -19.41 3.58 -2.44
CA ARG A 127 -20.77 4.15 -2.43
C ARG A 127 -21.78 3.12 -1.94
N GLU A 128 -21.76 1.91 -2.49
CA GLU A 128 -22.65 0.83 -2.05
C GLU A 128 -22.49 0.50 -0.56
N ALA A 129 -21.26 0.55 -0.05
CA ALA A 129 -20.98 0.34 1.37
C ALA A 129 -21.69 1.38 2.26
N ARG A 130 -21.74 2.64 1.81
CA ARG A 130 -22.43 3.73 2.51
C ARG A 130 -23.96 3.61 2.41
N GLU A 131 -24.47 2.92 1.39
CA GLU A 131 -25.88 2.62 1.20
C GLU A 131 -26.34 1.36 1.97
N GLY A 132 -25.49 0.81 2.85
CA GLY A 132 -25.83 -0.29 3.74
C GLY A 132 -25.35 -1.67 3.27
N LYS A 133 -24.63 -1.76 2.15
CA LYS A 133 -24.14 -3.04 1.59
C LYS A 133 -22.68 -3.35 1.96
N LEU A 134 -22.23 -2.92 3.15
CA LEU A 134 -20.82 -2.94 3.55
C LEU A 134 -20.15 -4.30 3.32
N ASN A 135 -20.75 -5.39 3.78
CA ASN A 135 -20.14 -6.74 3.68
C ASN A 135 -20.17 -7.32 2.25
N GLU A 136 -21.08 -6.86 1.41
CA GLU A 136 -21.20 -7.33 0.02
C GLU A 136 -20.21 -6.60 -0.89
N SER A 137 -20.11 -5.27 -0.71
CA SER A 137 -19.33 -4.41 -1.58
C SER A 137 -17.85 -4.33 -1.20
N THR A 138 -17.46 -4.76 0.01
CA THR A 138 -16.07 -4.69 0.50
C THR A 138 -15.56 -6.02 1.04
N ASP A 139 -14.25 -6.14 1.25
CA ASP A 139 -13.59 -7.29 1.88
C ASP A 139 -13.24 -6.97 3.34
N MET A 140 -14.27 -6.75 4.17
CA MET A 140 -14.08 -6.48 5.61
C MET A 140 -13.43 -7.64 6.34
N ASP A 141 -13.77 -8.88 5.97
CA ASP A 141 -13.19 -10.06 6.61
C ASP A 141 -11.70 -10.18 6.29
N GLY A 142 -11.30 -9.94 5.04
CA GLY A 142 -9.88 -9.87 4.66
C GLY A 142 -9.15 -8.77 5.40
N PHE A 143 -9.70 -7.55 5.41
CA PHE A 143 -9.11 -6.44 6.16
C PHE A 143 -8.92 -6.79 7.65
N ARG A 144 -9.93 -7.39 8.29
CA ARG A 144 -9.87 -7.80 9.69
C ARG A 144 -8.81 -8.88 9.92
N ARG A 145 -8.76 -9.91 9.06
CA ARG A 145 -7.74 -10.96 9.15
C ARG A 145 -6.34 -10.38 9.07
N ASP A 146 -6.08 -9.53 8.09
CA ASP A 146 -4.76 -8.91 7.91
C ASP A 146 -4.39 -8.02 9.11
N PHE A 147 -5.36 -7.31 9.68
CA PHE A 147 -5.15 -6.53 10.90
C PHE A 147 -4.80 -7.43 12.09
N MET A 148 -5.52 -8.54 12.30
CA MET A 148 -5.27 -9.48 13.38
C MET A 148 -3.89 -10.14 13.23
N GLN A 149 -3.54 -10.57 12.02
CA GLN A 149 -2.26 -11.20 11.72
C GLN A 149 -1.08 -10.24 11.92
N ALA A 150 -1.23 -8.95 11.60
CA ALA A 150 -0.24 -7.92 11.92
C ALA A 150 -0.01 -7.73 13.44
N HIS A 151 -0.89 -8.28 14.28
CA HIS A 151 -0.77 -8.31 15.74
C HIS A 151 -0.48 -9.72 16.31
N GLY A 152 -0.23 -10.71 15.44
CA GLY A 152 0.05 -12.09 15.85
C GLY A 152 -1.18 -12.93 16.16
N PHE A 153 -2.38 -12.47 15.80
CA PHE A 153 -3.65 -13.19 15.97
C PHE A 153 -4.18 -13.75 14.65
N ASP A 154 -5.00 -14.80 14.72
CA ASP A 154 -5.60 -15.46 13.56
C ASP A 154 -4.57 -15.92 12.50
N VAL A 155 -3.39 -16.34 12.97
CA VAL A 155 -2.30 -16.88 12.17
C VAL A 155 -2.49 -18.39 12.01
N PRO A 156 -2.59 -18.92 10.78
CA PRO A 156 -2.74 -20.36 10.56
C PRO A 156 -1.60 -21.16 11.18
N GLY A 157 -1.96 -22.25 11.87
CA GLY A 157 -0.99 -23.16 12.51
C GLY A 157 -0.51 -22.74 13.90
N VAL A 158 -0.98 -21.62 14.43
CA VAL A 158 -0.70 -21.21 15.83
C VAL A 158 -1.77 -21.77 16.76
N ASP A 159 -1.36 -22.45 17.84
CA ASP A 159 -2.25 -22.83 18.93
C ASP A 159 -2.43 -21.64 19.88
N TYR A 160 -3.57 -20.96 19.78
CA TYR A 160 -3.92 -19.81 20.62
C TYR A 160 -4.31 -20.17 22.05
N ASN A 161 -4.43 -21.47 22.39
CA ASN A 161 -4.67 -21.92 23.76
C ASN A 161 -3.37 -22.35 24.47
N ALA A 162 -2.26 -22.44 23.75
CA ALA A 162 -0.97 -22.79 24.33
C ALA A 162 -0.45 -21.65 25.23
N ASP A 163 0.18 -22.01 26.34
CA ASP A 163 0.89 -21.05 27.18
C ASP A 163 2.05 -20.41 26.41
N VAL A 164 2.12 -19.08 26.44
CA VAL A 164 3.22 -18.33 25.83
C VAL A 164 4.15 -17.83 26.93
N SER A 165 5.40 -18.28 26.90
CA SER A 165 6.45 -17.71 27.77
C SER A 165 6.88 -16.35 27.25
N TYR A 166 6.77 -15.32 28.09
CA TYR A 166 7.26 -13.96 27.83
C TYR A 166 8.53 -13.73 28.65
N LEU A 167 9.69 -14.07 28.08
CA LEU A 167 11.01 -13.80 28.66
C LEU A 167 11.96 -13.27 27.60
#